data_AF-N8ZSS2-F1
#
_entry.id   AF-N8ZSS2-F1
#
_cell.length_a   1.000
_cell.length_b   1.000
_cell.length_c   1.000
_cell.angle_alpha   90.00
_cell.angle_beta   90.00
_cell.angle_gamma   90.00
#
_symmetry.space_group_name_H-M   'P 1'
#
loop_
_entity.id
_entity.type
_entity.pdbx_description
1 polymer ?
#
loop_
_entity_poly.entity_id
_entity_poly.type
_entity_poly.pdbx_seq_one_letter_code
_entity_poly.pdbx_strand_id
1 'polypeptide(L)'
;MNAKLNPINSAKLTLGVTAVTLSVLAMSFKPFATTEYTPTTKSSPADQYVVGVQSIEITSKSTGIAVIKLDDFRVQVSFDYSAHKDSYGVPGSEFTAVDINQLTIENTTDINGNQYRDFTVYNDVVQIKELIRGYIEKNQLVEVEAV
;
A
#
# COMPACT_ATOMS: atom_id res chain seq x y z
N MET A 1 -6.31 65.40 -37.92
CA MET A 1 -6.65 64.16 -37.18
C MET A 1 -5.41 63.73 -36.43
N ASN A 2 -5.49 63.66 -35.10
CA ASN A 2 -4.58 62.97 -34.17
C ASN A 2 -4.94 63.44 -32.75
N ALA A 3 -5.85 62.76 -32.08
CA ALA A 3 -6.11 63.00 -30.66
C ALA A 3 -5.57 61.82 -29.86
N LYS A 4 -4.38 62.01 -29.29
CA LYS A 4 -3.90 61.25 -28.13
C LYS A 4 -4.72 61.67 -26.92
N LEU A 5 -5.20 60.71 -26.12
CA LEU A 5 -5.68 60.93 -24.76
C LEU A 5 -5.21 59.77 -23.86
N ASN A 6 -4.25 60.09 -23.00
CA ASN A 6 -3.98 59.48 -21.69
C ASN A 6 -3.92 60.68 -20.72
N PRO A 7 -3.96 60.58 -19.37
CA PRO A 7 -4.14 59.41 -18.49
C PRO A 7 -5.04 59.73 -17.24
N ILE A 8 -4.97 58.88 -16.21
CA ILE A 8 -5.14 59.15 -14.76
C ILE A 8 -6.48 58.80 -14.10
N ASN A 9 -6.32 57.93 -13.09
CA ASN A 9 -7.18 57.43 -12.03
C ASN A 9 -7.79 58.54 -11.13
N SER A 10 -9.10 58.48 -10.83
CA SER A 10 -9.67 59.18 -9.67
C SER A 10 -11.09 58.71 -9.26
N ALA A 11 -11.11 58.10 -8.08
CA ALA A 11 -11.96 58.48 -6.95
C ALA A 11 -13.50 58.28 -6.99
N LYS A 12 -13.91 57.32 -6.14
CA LYS A 12 -14.93 57.42 -5.09
C LYS A 12 -16.41 57.36 -5.50
N LEU A 13 -17.04 56.23 -5.13
CA LEU A 13 -18.26 56.26 -4.34
C LEU A 13 -18.09 55.36 -3.10
N THR A 14 -18.27 55.95 -1.93
CA THR A 14 -18.29 55.34 -0.59
C THR A 14 -19.66 55.73 -0.03
N LEU A 15 -20.46 54.80 0.51
CA LEU A 15 -20.68 54.63 1.96
C LEU A 15 -21.75 53.56 2.19
N GLY A 16 -21.53 52.70 3.17
CA GLY A 16 -22.50 51.74 3.69
C GLY A 16 -21.85 50.66 4.54
N VAL A 17 -21.35 51.03 5.72
CA VAL A 17 -20.68 50.14 6.68
C VAL A 17 -21.72 49.24 7.35
N THR A 18 -21.57 47.92 7.22
CA THR A 18 -21.86 46.98 8.30
C THR A 18 -20.71 45.99 8.40
N ALA A 19 -20.10 45.93 9.58
CA ALA A 19 -18.96 45.09 9.88
C ALA A 19 -19.43 43.64 10.09
N VAL A 20 -18.78 42.69 9.40
CA VAL A 20 -18.70 41.30 9.86
C VAL A 20 -17.23 40.91 9.82
N THR A 21 -16.65 40.79 11.00
CA THR A 21 -15.33 40.22 11.22
C THR A 21 -15.38 38.73 10.89
N LEU A 22 -14.80 38.32 9.77
CA LEU A 22 -14.50 36.91 9.50
C LEU A 22 -13.04 36.66 9.89
N SER A 23 -12.87 36.05 11.05
CA SER A 23 -11.62 35.49 11.53
C SER A 23 -11.04 34.49 10.53
N VAL A 24 -9.71 34.52 10.40
CA VAL A 24 -8.91 33.59 9.59
C VAL A 24 -9.22 32.14 10.00
N LEU A 25 -9.69 31.32 9.06
CA LEU A 25 -9.60 29.87 9.19
C LEU A 25 -8.52 29.38 8.23
N ALA A 26 -7.43 28.93 8.82
CA ALA A 26 -6.29 28.35 8.12
C ALA A 26 -6.73 27.20 7.20
N MET A 27 -6.07 27.11 6.05
CA MET A 27 -6.21 26.02 5.12
C MET A 27 -5.84 24.69 5.80
N SER A 28 -6.73 23.72 5.71
CA SER A 28 -6.34 22.31 5.76
C SER A 28 -7.06 21.63 4.60
N PHE A 29 -6.31 21.42 3.52
CA PHE A 29 -6.70 20.53 2.44
C PHE A 29 -7.07 19.19 3.05
N LYS A 30 -8.33 18.79 2.94
CA LYS A 30 -8.70 17.38 3.11
C LYS A 30 -8.28 16.69 1.82
N PRO A 31 -7.36 15.72 1.83
CA PRO A 31 -7.16 14.90 0.64
C PRO A 31 -8.49 14.24 0.29
N PHE A 32 -8.78 14.23 -1.00
CA PHE A 32 -9.90 13.55 -1.62
C PHE A 32 -10.04 12.14 -1.01
N ALA A 33 -11.23 11.77 -0.54
CA ALA A 33 -11.50 10.40 -0.13
C ALA A 33 -11.28 9.49 -1.33
N THR A 34 -10.13 8.82 -1.35
CA THR A 34 -9.92 7.64 -2.15
C THR A 34 -10.90 6.60 -1.62
N THR A 35 -11.64 5.92 -2.48
CA THR A 35 -12.44 4.76 -2.07
C THR A 35 -11.48 3.71 -1.51
N GLU A 36 -11.27 3.74 -0.19
CA GLU A 36 -10.53 2.72 0.53
C GLU A 36 -11.26 1.40 0.31
N TYR A 37 -10.64 0.51 -0.45
CA TYR A 37 -11.02 -0.90 -0.44
C TYR A 37 -10.86 -1.40 0.99
N THR A 38 -11.98 -1.62 1.68
CA THR A 38 -12.01 -2.26 2.99
C THR A 38 -12.16 -3.76 2.76
N PRO A 39 -11.09 -4.57 2.87
CA PRO A 39 -11.23 -6.02 2.77
C PRO A 39 -12.21 -6.52 3.83
N THR A 40 -13.11 -7.39 3.42
CA THR A 40 -14.17 -7.93 4.26
C THR A 40 -13.57 -8.79 5.38
N THR A 41 -13.69 -8.36 6.64
CA THR A 41 -13.37 -9.18 7.82
C THR A 41 -14.54 -10.12 8.14
N LYS A 42 -14.75 -11.14 7.32
CA LYS A 42 -15.45 -12.35 7.79
C LYS A 42 -14.38 -13.34 8.22
N SER A 43 -13.96 -13.26 9.48
CA SER A 43 -13.18 -14.34 10.09
C SER A 43 -14.08 -15.57 10.19
N SER A 44 -13.71 -16.64 9.49
CA SER A 44 -14.31 -17.96 9.71
C SER A 44 -13.99 -18.40 11.15
N PRO A 45 -14.93 -18.97 11.92
CA PRO A 45 -14.67 -19.42 13.29
C PRO A 45 -13.66 -20.58 13.43
N ALA A 46 -12.94 -20.95 12.37
CA ALA A 46 -12.02 -22.09 12.32
C ALA A 46 -10.53 -21.70 12.16
N ASP A 47 -10.18 -20.41 12.05
CA ASP A 47 -8.80 -19.99 11.81
C ASP A 47 -8.06 -19.73 13.12
N GLN A 48 -7.83 -20.77 13.92
CA GLN A 48 -7.09 -20.66 15.19
C GLN A 48 -5.56 -20.73 15.01
N TYR A 49 -5.10 -20.78 13.75
CA TYR A 49 -3.75 -20.46 13.32
C TYR A 49 -3.85 -19.32 12.31
N VAL A 50 -3.83 -18.07 12.78
CA VAL A 50 -4.01 -16.90 11.91
C VAL A 50 -2.68 -16.54 11.28
N VAL A 51 -2.19 -17.39 10.37
CA VAL A 51 -1.03 -17.06 9.54
C VAL A 51 -1.52 -16.50 8.22
N GLY A 52 -1.20 -15.24 7.92
CA GLY A 52 -1.66 -14.61 6.70
C GLY A 52 -0.93 -13.31 6.36
N VAL A 53 -0.87 -13.00 5.06
CA VAL A 53 -0.30 -11.74 4.56
C VAL A 53 -1.26 -10.60 4.92
N GLN A 54 -0.82 -9.65 5.76
CA GLN A 54 -1.55 -8.42 6.06
C GLN A 54 -1.33 -7.36 4.99
N SER A 55 -0.09 -7.21 4.55
CA SER A 55 0.27 -6.31 3.45
C SER A 55 1.49 -6.84 2.73
N ILE A 56 1.61 -6.46 1.47
CA ILE A 56 2.76 -6.73 0.63
C ILE A 56 2.99 -5.54 -0.29
N GLU A 57 4.26 -5.23 -0.53
CA GLU A 57 4.70 -4.20 -1.45
C GLU A 57 5.85 -4.76 -2.27
N ILE A 58 5.70 -4.71 -3.60
CA ILE A 58 6.79 -5.04 -4.53
C ILE A 58 7.65 -3.79 -4.65
N THR A 59 8.87 -3.84 -4.12
CA THR A 59 9.76 -2.68 -4.03
C THR A 59 10.65 -2.54 -5.26
N SER A 60 10.91 -3.65 -5.97
CA SER A 60 11.64 -3.65 -7.24
C SER A 60 11.26 -4.85 -8.11
N LYS A 61 11.97 -5.03 -9.24
CA LYS A 61 11.81 -6.19 -10.14
C LYS A 61 12.12 -7.54 -9.49
N SER A 62 12.79 -7.56 -8.34
CA SER A 62 13.21 -8.81 -7.67
C SER A 62 13.16 -8.75 -6.15
N THR A 63 12.60 -7.68 -5.57
CA THR A 63 12.54 -7.49 -4.11
C THR A 63 11.17 -7.02 -3.67
N GLY A 64 10.79 -7.34 -2.44
CA GLY A 64 9.57 -6.85 -1.82
C GLY A 64 9.64 -6.85 -0.31
N ILE A 65 8.62 -6.25 0.30
CA ILE A 65 8.42 -6.21 1.75
C ILE A 65 7.01 -6.72 2.04
N ALA A 66 6.85 -7.51 3.08
CA ALA A 66 5.55 -7.98 3.54
C ALA A 66 5.40 -7.83 5.05
N VAL A 67 4.16 -7.67 5.50
CA VAL A 67 3.79 -7.79 6.91
C VAL A 67 2.91 -9.03 7.04
N ILE A 68 3.37 -9.98 7.83
CA ILE A 68 2.69 -11.25 8.06
C ILE A 68 2.06 -11.22 9.44
N LYS A 69 0.77 -11.58 9.52
CA LYS A 69 0.16 -11.95 10.79
C LYS A 69 0.62 -13.36 11.13
N LEU A 70 1.21 -13.52 12.30
CA LEU A 70 1.61 -14.82 12.86
C LEU A 70 1.08 -14.83 14.29
N ASP A 71 -0.06 -15.48 14.49
CA ASP A 71 -0.84 -15.45 15.74
C ASP A 71 -1.15 -14.00 16.19
N ASP A 72 -0.67 -13.61 17.37
CA ASP A 72 -0.83 -12.26 17.96
C ASP A 72 0.31 -11.30 17.58
N PHE A 73 1.16 -11.69 16.63
CA PHE A 73 2.29 -10.89 16.16
C PHE A 73 2.13 -10.44 14.71
N ARG A 74 2.75 -9.31 14.42
CA ARG A 74 3.05 -8.83 13.08
C ARG A 74 4.55 -8.97 12.84
N VAL A 75 4.90 -9.78 11.84
CA VAL A 75 6.27 -10.04 11.42
C VAL A 75 6.48 -9.30 10.10
N GLN A 76 7.31 -8.27 10.12
CA GLN A 76 7.75 -7.56 8.92
C GLN A 76 8.93 -8.31 8.32
N VAL A 77 8.86 -8.59 7.03
CA VAL A 77 9.89 -9.32 6.29
C VAL A 77 10.25 -8.61 5.01
N SER A 78 11.52 -8.65 4.65
CA SER A 78 11.99 -8.36 3.30
C SER A 78 12.26 -9.68 2.57
N PHE A 79 12.01 -9.69 1.27
CA PHE A 79 12.19 -10.91 0.47
C PHE A 79 12.72 -10.60 -0.92
N ASP A 80 13.50 -11.54 -1.44
CA ASP A 80 13.95 -11.57 -2.83
C ASP A 80 13.14 -12.62 -3.58
N TYR A 81 12.73 -12.30 -4.80
CA TYR A 81 11.93 -13.18 -5.63
C TYR A 81 12.39 -13.23 -7.09
N SER A 82 12.06 -14.33 -7.76
CA SER A 82 12.17 -14.46 -9.22
C SER A 82 10.83 -14.85 -9.82
N ALA A 83 10.38 -14.08 -10.81
CA ALA A 83 9.18 -14.36 -11.58
C ALA A 83 9.52 -15.06 -12.90
N HIS A 84 8.73 -16.07 -13.26
CA HIS A 84 8.88 -16.83 -14.51
C HIS A 84 7.52 -17.23 -15.06
N LYS A 85 7.45 -17.55 -16.35
CA LYS A 85 6.22 -18.06 -16.97
C LYS A 85 6.04 -19.52 -16.60
N ASP A 86 4.82 -19.91 -16.26
CA ASP A 86 4.43 -21.29 -15.98
C ASP A 86 3.02 -21.56 -16.53
N SER A 87 2.63 -22.83 -16.59
CA SER A 87 1.38 -23.30 -17.21
C SER A 87 0.84 -24.55 -16.52
N TYR A 88 -0.48 -24.65 -16.40
CA TYR A 88 -1.12 -25.88 -15.93
C TYR A 88 -1.18 -26.99 -17.01
N GLY A 89 -0.50 -26.81 -18.14
CA GLY A 89 -0.40 -27.79 -19.21
C GLY A 89 -1.63 -27.87 -20.13
N VAL A 90 -2.58 -26.94 -19.98
CA VAL A 90 -3.72 -26.78 -20.90
C VAL A 90 -3.64 -25.42 -21.61
N PRO A 91 -4.01 -25.33 -22.90
CA PRO A 91 -3.96 -24.07 -23.64
C PRO A 91 -4.74 -22.95 -22.94
N GLY A 92 -4.11 -21.78 -22.78
CA GLY A 92 -4.71 -20.61 -22.13
C GLY A 92 -4.61 -20.59 -20.61
N SER A 93 -3.87 -21.53 -20.00
CA SER A 93 -3.62 -21.59 -18.55
C SER A 93 -2.24 -21.06 -18.14
N GLU A 94 -1.63 -20.23 -18.98
CA GLU A 94 -0.35 -19.59 -18.71
C GLU A 94 -0.51 -18.56 -17.58
N PHE A 95 0.44 -18.54 -16.65
CA PHE A 95 0.50 -17.58 -15.55
C PHE A 95 1.95 -17.19 -15.25
N THR A 96 2.11 -16.14 -14.44
CA THR A 96 3.42 -15.78 -13.88
C THR A 96 3.56 -16.46 -12.53
N ALA A 97 4.46 -17.45 -12.44
CA ALA A 97 4.85 -18.10 -11.21
C ALA A 97 5.97 -17.30 -10.52
N VAL A 98 6.03 -17.40 -9.19
CA VAL A 98 6.99 -16.65 -8.37
C VAL A 98 7.69 -17.56 -7.37
N ASP A 99 9.02 -17.50 -7.35
CA ASP A 99 9.82 -18.15 -6.33
C ASP A 99 10.36 -17.14 -5.33
N ILE A 100 10.26 -17.45 -4.03
CA ILE A 100 10.84 -16.63 -2.96
C ILE A 100 12.21 -17.19 -2.56
N ASN A 101 13.26 -16.63 -3.14
CA ASN A 101 14.64 -17.11 -3.01
C ASN A 101 15.17 -16.87 -1.59
N GLN A 102 15.00 -15.65 -1.08
CA GLN A 102 15.50 -15.23 0.23
C GLN A 102 14.39 -14.53 1.02
N LEU A 103 14.46 -14.66 2.34
CA LEU A 103 13.54 -14.01 3.26
C LEU A 103 14.31 -13.60 4.52
N THR A 104 14.15 -12.35 4.92
CA THR A 104 14.79 -11.77 6.10
C THR A 104 13.70 -11.23 7.02
N ILE A 105 13.78 -11.59 8.30
CA ILE A 105 12.91 -11.02 9.34
C ILE A 105 13.49 -9.68 9.77
N GLU A 106 12.76 -8.60 9.53
CA GLU A 106 13.21 -7.23 9.83
C GLU A 106 12.80 -6.82 11.24
N ASN A 107 11.53 -7.04 11.58
CA ASN A 107 10.97 -6.63 12.85
C ASN A 107 9.78 -7.51 13.22
N THR A 108 9.60 -7.74 14.51
CA THR A 108 8.44 -8.45 15.06
C THR A 108 7.78 -7.58 16.12
N THR A 109 6.47 -7.38 15.99
CA THR A 109 5.68 -6.58 16.93
C THR A 109 4.44 -7.33 17.39
N ASP A 110 3.96 -7.08 18.60
CA ASP A 110 2.63 -7.55 18.99
C ASP A 110 1.52 -6.68 18.38
N ILE A 111 0.26 -7.04 18.65
CA ILE A 111 -0.92 -6.26 18.23
C ILE A 111 -0.91 -4.80 18.71
N ASN A 112 -0.19 -4.50 19.79
CA ASN A 112 -0.08 -3.16 20.38
C ASN A 112 1.11 -2.36 19.83
N GLY A 113 1.95 -2.99 18.98
CA GLY A 113 3.13 -2.38 18.39
C GLY A 113 4.40 -2.48 19.23
N ASN A 114 4.39 -3.23 20.33
CA ASN A 114 5.60 -3.45 21.13
C ASN A 114 6.55 -4.37 20.36
N GLN A 115 7.85 -4.06 20.35
CA GLN A 115 8.86 -4.87 19.68
C GLN A 115 9.20 -6.14 20.46
N TYR A 116 9.38 -7.24 19.73
CA TYR A 116 9.83 -8.52 20.25
C TYR A 116 11.04 -9.01 19.46
N ARG A 117 11.84 -9.85 20.12
CA ARG A 117 12.88 -10.60 19.43
C ARG A 117 12.23 -11.57 18.46
N ASP A 118 12.89 -11.79 17.33
CA ASP A 118 12.53 -12.85 16.40
C ASP A 118 12.44 -14.20 17.11
N PHE A 119 11.30 -14.86 16.93
CA PHE A 119 10.98 -16.18 17.46
C PHE A 119 10.69 -17.18 16.33
N THR A 120 10.79 -16.75 15.07
CA THR A 120 10.51 -17.59 13.92
C THR A 120 11.52 -18.73 13.83
N VAL A 121 11.01 -19.91 13.49
CA VAL A 121 11.84 -21.08 13.20
C VAL A 121 11.81 -21.38 11.71
N TYR A 122 12.65 -22.32 11.27
CA TYR A 122 12.74 -22.73 9.87
C TYR A 122 11.37 -23.02 9.22
N ASN A 123 10.48 -23.72 9.94
CA ASN A 123 9.15 -24.05 9.44
C ASN A 123 8.25 -22.81 9.23
N ASP A 124 8.41 -21.78 10.07
CA ASP A 124 7.68 -20.52 9.90
C ASP A 124 8.18 -19.79 8.66
N VAL A 125 9.50 -19.74 8.46
CA VAL A 125 10.12 -19.12 7.29
C VAL A 125 9.64 -19.78 5.99
N VAL A 126 9.59 -21.11 5.94
CA VAL A 126 9.06 -21.85 4.76
C VAL A 126 7.60 -21.51 4.52
N GLN A 127 6.77 -21.53 5.56
CA GLN A 127 5.34 -21.19 5.43
C GLN A 127 5.13 -19.75 4.98
N ILE A 128 5.90 -18.80 5.52
CA ILE A 128 5.83 -17.39 5.13
C ILE A 128 6.18 -17.23 3.64
N LYS A 129 7.21 -17.93 3.14
CA LYS A 129 7.57 -17.90 1.72
C LYS A 129 6.42 -18.38 0.82
N GLU A 130 5.77 -19.49 1.19
CA GLU A 130 4.62 -20.02 0.43
C GLU A 130 3.41 -19.07 0.49
N LEU A 131 3.17 -18.44 1.63
CA LEU A 131 2.12 -17.43 1.76
C LEU A 131 2.37 -16.20 0.87
N ILE A 132 3.61 -15.70 0.85
CA ILE A 132 4.01 -14.58 0.01
C ILE A 132 3.87 -14.96 -1.47
N ARG A 133 4.41 -16.11 -1.89
CA ARG A 133 4.25 -16.65 -3.25
C ARG A 133 2.79 -16.68 -3.66
N GLY A 134 1.96 -17.41 -2.91
CA GLY A 134 0.55 -17.60 -3.25
C GLY A 134 -0.21 -16.28 -3.29
N TYR A 135 0.13 -15.32 -2.42
CA TYR A 135 -0.46 -13.99 -2.45
C TYR A 135 -0.07 -13.20 -3.70
N ILE A 136 1.20 -13.23 -4.11
CA ILE A 136 1.68 -12.54 -5.32
C ILE A 136 0.99 -13.12 -6.56
N GLU A 137 0.98 -14.44 -6.71
CA GLU A 137 0.41 -15.12 -7.88
C GLU A 137 -1.10 -14.92 -7.97
N LYS A 138 -1.82 -15.09 -6.85
CA LYS A 138 -3.28 -14.91 -6.80
C LYS A 138 -3.72 -13.49 -7.15
N ASN A 139 -2.93 -12.48 -6.76
CA ASN A 139 -3.25 -11.08 -7.00
C ASN A 139 -2.50 -10.48 -8.21
N GLN A 140 -1.75 -11.30 -8.96
CA GLN A 140 -1.00 -10.88 -10.14
C GLN A 140 -0.13 -9.63 -9.88
N LEU A 141 0.58 -9.61 -8.75
CA LEU A 141 1.37 -8.42 -8.35
C LEU A 141 2.65 -8.23 -9.17
N VAL A 142 3.00 -9.23 -9.99
CA VAL A 142 4.18 -9.24 -10.84
C VAL A 142 3.80 -9.86 -12.18
N GLU A 143 4.38 -9.32 -13.25
CA GLU A 143 4.26 -9.85 -14.61
C GLU A 143 5.65 -10.02 -15.22
N VAL A 144 5.83 -11.06 -16.03
CA VAL A 144 7.03 -11.24 -16.86
C VAL A 144 6.75 -10.67 -18.24
N GLU A 145 7.61 -9.75 -18.70
CA GLU A 145 7.51 -9.20 -20.06
C GLU A 145 7.51 -10.34 -21.10
N ALA A 146 6.59 -10.26 -22.07
CA ALA A 146 6.59 -11.18 -23.19
C ALA A 146 7.77 -10.83 -24.12
N VAL A 147 8.75 -11.73 -24.19
CA VAL A 147 9.84 -11.71 -25.19
C VAL A 147 9.30 -11.98 -26.58
#